data_AF-X1R5P2-F1
#
_entry.id   AF-X1R5P2-F1
#
_cell.length_a   1.000
_cell.length_b   1.000
_cell.length_c   1.000
_cell.angle_alpha   90.00
_cell.angle_beta   90.00
_cell.angle_gamma   90.00
#
_symmetry.space_group_name_H-M   'P 1'
#
loop_
_entity.id
_entity.type
_entity.pdbx_description
1 polymer ?
#
loop_
_entity_poly.entity_id
_entity_poly.type
_entity_poly.pdbx_seq_one_letter_code
_entity_poly.pdbx_strand_id
1 'polypeptide(L)'
;MMGAVYALTAALSWAGTSAILKSLTTRIDALSLNTLRLCTASLLLLAVILLSGRGAELVNTPLIPLAYLIIPGVIGLAIGDTMYIKSLSYLNVSQAFPIAQCSNPVFTMFLAVSLLGESFTWVTGLGTFFVLLGIYLITS
;
A
#
# COMPACT_ATOMS: atom_id res chain seq x y z
N MET A 1 18.00 10.47 -11.33
CA MET A 1 17.62 11.50 -10.33
C MET A 1 16.11 11.62 -10.15
N MET A 2 15.27 11.61 -11.21
CA MET A 2 13.80 11.66 -11.07
C MET A 2 13.19 10.59 -10.15
N GLY A 3 13.69 9.36 -10.19
CA GLY A 3 13.22 8.29 -9.30
C GLY A 3 13.41 8.59 -7.81
N ALA A 4 14.52 9.23 -7.43
CA ALA A 4 14.76 9.62 -6.03
C ALA A 4 13.79 10.70 -5.57
N VAL A 5 13.46 11.66 -6.45
CA VAL A 5 12.45 12.69 -6.16
C VAL A 5 11.08 12.06 -5.95
N TYR A 6 10.66 11.16 -6.85
CA TYR A 6 9.39 10.45 -6.70
C TYR A 6 9.33 9.63 -5.41
N ALA A 7 10.40 8.90 -5.08
CA ALA A 7 10.49 8.14 -3.84
C ALA A 7 10.36 9.02 -2.59
N LEU A 8 11.03 10.19 -2.58
CA LEU A 8 10.93 11.14 -1.47
C LEU A 8 9.53 11.74 -1.35
N THR A 9 8.91 12.13 -2.46
CA THR A 9 7.53 12.65 -2.44
C THR A 9 6.54 11.59 -1.95
N ALA A 10 6.72 10.33 -2.36
CA ALA A 10 5.91 9.22 -1.90
C ALA A 10 6.09 8.99 -0.39
N ALA A 11 7.34 9.00 0.10
CA ALA A 11 7.64 8.86 1.52
C ALA A 11 7.02 9.99 2.36
N LEU A 12 7.12 11.24 1.91
CA LEU A 12 6.48 12.39 2.56
C LEU A 12 4.96 12.26 2.57
N SER A 13 4.37 11.83 1.46
CA SER A 13 2.92 11.63 1.33
C SER A 13 2.43 10.54 2.29
N TRP A 14 3.15 9.43 2.39
CA TRP A 14 2.85 8.35 3.33
C TRP A 14 2.99 8.80 4.79
N ALA A 15 4.10 9.45 5.15
CA ALA A 15 4.33 9.93 6.51
C ALA A 15 3.24 10.93 6.96
N GLY A 16 2.90 11.89 6.10
CA GLY A 16 1.83 12.85 6.37
C GLY A 16 0.47 12.16 6.51
N THR A 17 0.15 11.24 5.60
CA THR A 17 -1.11 10.48 5.63
C THR A 17 -1.24 9.67 6.92
N SER A 18 -0.20 8.96 7.34
CA SER A 18 -0.21 8.16 8.57
C SER A 18 -0.36 9.01 9.83
N ALA A 19 0.26 10.18 9.88
CA ALA A 19 0.10 11.12 10.99
C ALA A 19 -1.34 11.67 11.08
N ILE A 20 -1.90 12.07 9.94
CA ILE A 20 -3.29 12.54 9.84
C ILE A 20 -4.25 11.42 10.26
N LEU A 21 -4.13 10.23 9.68
CA LEU A 21 -4.99 9.09 10.00
C LEU A 21 -4.92 8.71 11.48
N LYS A 22 -3.73 8.69 12.09
CA LYS A 22 -3.58 8.46 13.54
C LYS A 22 -4.44 9.43 14.35
N SER A 23 -4.41 10.73 14.03
CA SER A 23 -5.22 11.72 14.74
C SER A 23 -6.73 11.46 14.60
N LEU A 24 -7.16 11.03 13.41
CA LEU A 24 -8.57 10.74 13.08
C LEU A 24 -9.08 9.44 13.70
N THR A 25 -8.22 8.43 13.88
CA THR A 25 -8.62 7.14 14.49
C THR A 25 -9.10 7.25 15.94
N THR A 26 -8.87 8.40 16.59
CA THR A 26 -9.41 8.68 17.94
C THR A 26 -10.89 9.06 17.93
N ARG A 27 -11.45 9.45 16.77
CA ARG A 27 -12.82 9.95 16.63
C ARG A 27 -13.68 9.16 15.64
N ILE A 28 -13.03 8.51 14.67
CA ILE A 28 -13.69 7.79 13.57
C ILE A 28 -13.13 6.38 13.51
N ASP A 29 -13.99 5.40 13.29
CA ASP A 29 -13.56 4.02 13.12
C ASP A 29 -12.71 3.83 11.85
N ALA A 30 -11.81 2.84 11.91
CA ALA A 30 -10.84 2.61 10.84
C ALA A 30 -11.49 2.25 9.49
N LEU A 31 -12.64 1.57 9.52
CA LEU A 31 -13.35 1.14 8.31
C LEU A 31 -13.96 2.36 7.60
N SER A 32 -14.63 3.25 8.32
CA SER A 32 -15.18 4.49 7.78
C SER A 32 -14.09 5.41 7.21
N LEU A 33 -12.95 5.53 7.92
CA LEU A 33 -11.80 6.29 7.41
C LEU A 33 -11.24 5.71 6.12
N ASN A 34 -11.05 4.39 6.07
CA ASN A 34 -10.56 3.75 4.86
C ASN A 34 -11.58 3.84 3.71
N THR A 35 -12.86 3.68 4.01
CA THR A 35 -13.94 3.83 3.01
C THR A 35 -13.92 5.22 2.40
N LEU A 36 -13.84 6.27 3.22
CA LEU A 36 -13.72 7.64 2.71
C LEU A 36 -12.46 7.82 1.85
N ARG A 37 -11.33 7.26 2.28
CA ARG A 37 -10.06 7.29 1.52
C ARG A 37 -10.20 6.61 0.16
N LEU A 38 -10.83 5.44 0.10
CA LEU A 38 -11.02 4.69 -1.14
C LEU A 38 -12.07 5.34 -2.05
N CYS A 39 -13.16 5.88 -1.49
CA CYS A 39 -14.15 6.62 -2.28
C CYS A 39 -13.53 7.88 -2.92
N THR A 40 -12.76 8.65 -2.15
CA THR A 40 -12.07 9.84 -2.68
C THR A 40 -11.03 9.47 -3.73
N ALA A 41 -10.21 8.44 -3.47
CA ALA A 41 -9.25 7.93 -4.45
C ALA A 41 -9.93 7.43 -5.75
N SER A 42 -11.05 6.72 -5.62
CA SER A 42 -11.84 6.22 -6.76
C SER A 42 -12.40 7.37 -7.61
N LEU A 43 -12.96 8.40 -6.98
CA LEU A 43 -13.46 9.58 -7.70
C LEU A 43 -12.35 10.33 -8.44
N LEU A 44 -11.19 10.50 -7.81
CA LEU A 44 -10.03 11.13 -8.44
C LEU A 44 -9.49 10.31 -9.60
N LEU A 45 -9.37 8.99 -9.43
CA LEU A 45 -8.94 8.08 -10.51
C LEU A 45 -9.92 8.11 -11.68
N LEU A 46 -11.23 8.11 -11.40
CA LEU A 46 -12.25 8.23 -12.44
C LEU A 46 -12.10 9.54 -13.22
N ALA A 47 -11.91 10.66 -12.52
CA ALA A 47 -11.68 11.96 -13.16
C ALA A 47 -10.43 11.93 -14.06
N VAL A 48 -9.32 11.34 -13.60
CA VAL A 48 -8.10 11.20 -14.39
C VAL A 48 -8.33 10.35 -15.64
N ILE A 49 -9.06 9.24 -15.53
CA ILE A 49 -9.36 8.36 -16.67
C ILE A 49 -10.18 9.09 -17.73
N LEU A 50 -11.20 9.84 -17.30
CA LEU A 50 -12.07 10.61 -18.20
C LEU A 50 -11.29 11.74 -18.90
N LEU A 51 -10.48 12.50 -18.15
CA LEU A 51 -9.65 13.58 -18.70
C LEU A 51 -8.55 13.08 -19.63
N SER A 52 -8.08 11.84 -19.44
CA SER A 52 -7.08 11.21 -20.32
C SER A 52 -7.67 10.69 -21.63
N GLY A 53 -8.99 10.79 -21.83
CA GLY A 53 -9.68 10.27 -23.03
C GLY A 53 -9.80 8.74 -23.07
N ARG A 54 -9.44 8.03 -21.99
CA ARG A 54 -9.41 6.56 -21.93
C ARG A 54 -10.71 5.95 -21.36
N GLY A 55 -11.78 6.74 -21.27
CA GLY A 55 -13.07 6.28 -20.73
C GLY A 55 -13.67 5.09 -21.50
N ALA A 56 -13.45 5.01 -22.82
CA ALA A 56 -13.91 3.90 -23.65
C ALA A 56 -13.18 2.59 -23.35
N GLU A 57 -11.92 2.63 -22.94
CA GLU A 57 -11.15 1.43 -22.56
C GLU A 57 -11.69 0.79 -21.27
N LEU A 58 -12.22 1.61 -20.36
CA LEU A 58 -12.80 1.14 -19.09
C LEU A 58 -14.02 0.24 -19.33
N VAL A 59 -14.87 0.60 -20.28
CA VAL A 59 -16.08 -0.16 -20.62
C VAL A 59 -15.76 -1.43 -21.40
N ASN A 60 -14.70 -1.41 -22.20
CA ASN A 60 -14.28 -2.56 -23.02
C ASN A 60 -13.33 -3.52 -22.28
N THR A 61 -13.08 -3.31 -20.99
CA THR A 61 -12.16 -4.15 -20.23
C THR A 61 -12.77 -5.54 -19.99
N PRO A 62 -12.10 -6.64 -20.36
CA PRO A 62 -12.62 -7.99 -20.14
C PRO A 62 -12.72 -8.33 -18.64
N LEU A 63 -13.65 -9.23 -18.29
CA LEU A 63 -13.94 -9.58 -16.89
C LEU A 63 -12.75 -10.23 -16.16
N ILE A 64 -11.89 -10.97 -16.87
CA ILE A 64 -10.75 -11.68 -16.29
C ILE A 64 -9.67 -10.71 -15.77
N PRO A 65 -9.14 -9.75 -16.57
CA PRO A 65 -8.28 -8.67 -16.06
C PRO A 65 -8.90 -7.89 -14.91
N LEU A 66 -10.22 -7.66 -14.96
CA LEU A 66 -10.94 -6.99 -13.88
C LEU A 66 -10.86 -7.78 -12.57
N ALA A 67 -11.03 -9.10 -12.62
CA ALA A 67 -10.90 -9.97 -11.45
C ALA A 67 -9.48 -9.93 -10.86
N TYR A 68 -8.44 -9.92 -11.70
CA TYR A 68 -7.06 -9.77 -11.25
C TYR A 68 -6.77 -8.42 -10.60
N LEU A 69 -7.57 -7.39 -10.84
CA LEU A 69 -7.46 -6.09 -10.19
C LEU A 69 -8.29 -6.02 -8.90
N ILE A 70 -9.52 -6.55 -8.94
CA ILE A 70 -10.46 -6.50 -7.82
C ILE A 70 -9.96 -7.34 -6.65
N ILE A 71 -9.45 -8.56 -6.89
CA ILE A 71 -9.04 -9.47 -5.82
C ILE A 71 -7.91 -8.86 -4.96
N PRO A 72 -6.78 -8.39 -5.53
CA PRO A 72 -5.74 -7.72 -4.76
C PRO A 72 -6.20 -6.37 -4.20
N GLY A 73 -7.10 -5.66 -4.89
CA GLY A 73 -7.68 -4.41 -4.39
C GLY A 73 -8.47 -4.62 -3.10
N VAL A 74 -9.31 -5.65 -3.04
CA VAL A 74 -10.07 -6.00 -1.82
C VAL A 74 -9.13 -6.45 -0.71
N ILE A 75 -8.17 -7.33 -1.01
CA ILE A 75 -7.26 -7.86 0.01
C ILE A 75 -6.32 -6.78 0.55
N GLY A 76 -5.66 -6.02 -0.34
CA GLY A 76 -4.68 -5.01 0.04
C GLY A 76 -5.32 -3.70 0.50
N LEU A 77 -6.17 -3.10 -0.33
CA LEU A 77 -6.70 -1.76 -0.09
C LEU A 77 -7.91 -1.78 0.85
N ALA A 78 -8.80 -2.76 0.78
CA ALA A 78 -9.96 -2.79 1.68
C ALA A 78 -9.59 -3.44 3.02
N ILE A 79 -9.10 -4.68 3.02
CA ILE A 79 -8.80 -5.41 4.26
C ILE A 79 -7.47 -4.91 4.86
N GLY A 80 -6.39 -4.92 4.08
CA GLY A 80 -5.04 -4.56 4.53
C GLY A 80 -4.96 -3.14 5.08
N ASP A 81 -5.39 -2.13 4.31
CA ASP A 81 -5.34 -0.74 4.79
C ASP A 81 -6.25 -0.51 6.01
N THR A 82 -7.42 -1.17 6.09
CA THR A 82 -8.28 -1.05 7.28
C THR A 82 -7.58 -1.62 8.51
N MET A 83 -6.90 -2.76 8.38
CA MET A 83 -6.10 -3.33 9.48
C MET A 83 -4.94 -2.42 9.85
N TYR A 84 -4.26 -1.82 8.87
CA TYR A 84 -3.21 -0.83 9.10
C TYR A 84 -3.73 0.40 9.86
N ILE A 85 -4.82 1.01 9.40
CA ILE A 85 -5.44 2.18 10.05
C ILE A 85 -5.91 1.83 11.45
N LYS A 86 -6.47 0.63 11.63
CA LYS A 86 -6.85 0.12 12.96
C LYS A 86 -5.62 -0.07 13.86
N SER A 87 -4.48 -0.52 13.34
CA SER A 87 -3.24 -0.60 14.12
C SER A 87 -2.79 0.77 14.63
N LEU A 88 -3.05 1.84 13.87
CA LEU A 88 -2.77 3.20 14.30
C LEU A 88 -3.61 3.61 15.52
N SER A 89 -4.78 3.03 15.82
CA SER A 89 -5.47 3.37 17.07
C SER A 89 -4.77 2.80 18.31
N TYR A 90 -4.02 1.70 18.16
CA TYR A 90 -3.35 1.00 19.26
C TYR A 90 -1.88 1.37 19.43
N LEU A 91 -1.18 1.67 18.33
CA LEU A 91 0.26 1.91 18.30
C LEU A 91 0.59 3.33 17.84
N ASN A 92 1.78 3.82 18.15
CA ASN A 92 2.28 5.07 17.57
C ASN A 92 2.66 4.86 16.10
N VAL A 93 2.57 5.93 15.30
CA VAL A 93 2.90 5.87 13.86
C VAL A 93 4.31 5.32 13.63
N SER A 94 5.27 5.73 14.47
CA SER A 94 6.67 5.29 14.42
C SER A 94 6.89 3.81 14.72
N GLN A 95 5.89 3.08 15.23
CA GLN A 95 5.95 1.64 15.47
C GLN A 95 5.07 0.87 14.48
N ALA A 96 3.83 1.34 14.27
CA ALA A 96 2.87 0.69 13.39
C ALA A 96 3.34 0.64 11.93
N PHE A 97 3.86 1.76 11.42
CA PHE A 97 4.30 1.86 10.03
C PHE A 97 5.49 0.94 9.72
N PRO A 98 6.62 0.98 10.48
CA PRO A 98 7.72 0.07 10.21
C PRO A 98 7.32 -1.42 10.33
N ILE A 99 6.50 -1.80 11.32
CA ILE A 99 6.04 -3.20 11.46
C ILE A 99 5.27 -3.64 10.21
N ALA A 100 4.31 -2.83 9.74
CA ALA A 100 3.55 -3.13 8.52
C ALA A 100 4.46 -3.22 7.29
N GLN A 101 5.42 -2.32 7.17
CA GLN A 101 6.35 -2.29 6.05
C GLN A 101 7.39 -3.43 6.09
N CYS A 102 7.75 -3.96 7.27
CA CYS A 102 8.60 -5.14 7.41
C CYS A 102 7.97 -6.39 6.83
N SER A 103 6.66 -6.55 6.98
CA SER A 103 5.92 -7.70 6.46
C SER A 103 5.91 -7.71 4.93
N ASN A 104 5.82 -6.53 4.30
CA ASN A 104 5.72 -6.41 2.84
C ASN A 104 6.82 -7.15 2.06
N PRO A 105 8.13 -6.86 2.22
CA PRO A 105 9.17 -7.50 1.41
C PRO A 105 9.24 -9.01 1.63
N VAL A 106 8.93 -9.51 2.84
CA VAL A 106 8.89 -10.95 3.12
C VAL A 106 7.74 -11.62 2.38
N PHE A 107 6.53 -11.07 2.48
CA PHE A 107 5.36 -11.61 1.78
C PHE A 107 5.48 -11.44 0.26
N THR A 108 5.97 -10.30 -0.22
CA THR A 108 6.20 -10.05 -1.64
C THR A 108 7.19 -11.06 -2.20
N MET A 109 8.32 -11.29 -1.53
CA MET A 109 9.30 -12.27 -1.98
C MET A 109 8.71 -13.69 -1.98
N PHE A 110 7.98 -14.07 -0.93
CA PHE A 110 7.33 -15.37 -0.85
C PHE A 110 6.31 -15.57 -1.98
N LEU A 111 5.45 -14.57 -2.24
CA LEU A 111 4.46 -14.60 -3.31
C LEU A 111 5.10 -14.54 -4.70
N ALA A 112 6.19 -13.80 -4.89
CA ALA A 112 6.90 -13.75 -6.16
C ALA A 112 7.49 -15.13 -6.54
N VAL A 113 8.10 -15.83 -5.58
CA VAL A 113 8.64 -17.17 -5.82
C VAL A 113 7.53 -18.20 -6.03
N SER A 114 6.49 -18.18 -5.19
CA SER A 114 5.42 -19.20 -5.22
C SER A 114 4.38 -18.99 -6.33
N LEU A 115 3.96 -17.74 -6.58
CA LEU A 115 2.89 -17.42 -7.53
C LEU A 115 3.43 -17.07 -8.92
N LEU A 116 4.54 -16.32 -9.01
CA LEU A 116 5.13 -15.90 -10.29
C LEU A 116 6.21 -16.85 -10.79
N GLY A 117 6.68 -17.79 -9.94
CA GLY A 117 7.76 -18.71 -10.30
C GLY A 117 9.12 -18.03 -10.45
N GLU A 118 9.31 -16.86 -9.82
CA GLU A 118 10.59 -16.14 -9.90
C GLU A 118 11.73 -16.94 -9.24
N SER A 119 12.90 -16.91 -9.87
CA SER A 119 14.09 -17.60 -9.35
C SER A 119 14.64 -16.86 -8.13
N PHE A 120 14.64 -17.53 -6.97
CA PHE A 120 15.22 -16.95 -5.76
C PHE A 120 16.75 -16.85 -5.89
N THR A 121 17.27 -15.63 -5.83
CA THR A 121 18.73 -15.38 -5.81
C THR A 121 19.19 -15.00 -4.41
N TRP A 122 20.43 -15.35 -4.08
CA TRP A 122 21.06 -14.93 -2.82
C TRP A 122 21.11 -13.40 -2.65
N VAL A 123 21.16 -12.65 -3.76
CA VAL A 123 21.13 -11.19 -3.76
C VAL A 123 19.77 -10.68 -3.28
N THR A 124 18.66 -11.28 -3.71
CA THR A 124 17.30 -10.93 -3.26
C THR A 124 17.15 -11.20 -1.76
N GLY A 125 17.65 -12.34 -1.28
CA GLY A 125 17.64 -12.68 0.15
C GLY A 125 18.39 -11.68 1.01
N LEU A 126 19.61 -11.30 0.59
CA LEU A 126 20.41 -10.28 1.28
C LEU A 126 19.74 -8.91 1.25
N GLY A 127 19.16 -8.52 0.11
CA GLY A 127 18.41 -7.26 -0.03
C GLY A 127 17.24 -7.18 0.96
N THR A 128 16.41 -8.23 1.02
CA THR A 128 15.31 -8.33 1.99
C THR A 128 15.82 -8.24 3.43
N PHE A 129 16.92 -8.93 3.75
CA PHE A 129 17.54 -8.87 5.08
C PHE A 129 17.98 -7.43 5.44
N PHE A 130 18.66 -6.72 4.54
CA PHE A 130 19.07 -5.33 4.78
C PHE A 130 17.88 -4.38 4.95
N VAL A 131 16.80 -4.58 4.19
CA VAL A 131 15.56 -3.80 4.36
C VAL A 131 14.96 -4.04 5.74
N LEU A 132 14.84 -5.29 6.17
CA LEU A 132 14.35 -5.64 7.50
C LEU A 132 15.24 -5.04 8.62
N LEU A 133 16.57 -5.10 8.44
CA LEU A 133 17.53 -4.52 9.37
C LEU A 133 17.36 -3.00 9.49
N GLY A 134 17.22 -2.30 8.36
CA GLY A 134 17.01 -0.86 8.33
C GLY A 134 15.72 -0.46 9.04
N ILE A 135 14.64 -1.22 8.84
CA ILE A 135 13.36 -0.98 9.50
C ILE A 135 13.46 -1.23 11.02
N TYR A 136 14.17 -2.29 11.43
CA TYR A 136 14.41 -2.59 12.84
C TYR A 136 15.17 -1.45 13.53
N LEU A 137 16.22 -0.92 12.90
CA LEU A 137 17.01 0.19 13.45
C LEU A 137 16.22 1.50 13.59
N ILE A 138 15.20 1.74 12.76
CA ILE A 138 14.32 2.91 12.88
C ILE A 138 13.35 2.76 14.06
N THR A 139 12.98 1.52 14.40
CA THR A 139 11.95 1.23 15.42
C THR A 139 12.54 1.06 16.82
N SER A 140 13.83 0.73 16.91
CA SER A 140 14.59 0.52 18.16
C SER A 140 15.03 1.83 18.78
#